data_AF-A0AAP0RFG5-F1
#
_entry.id   AF-A0AAP0RFG5-F1
#
_cell.length_a   1.000
_cell.length_b   1.000
_cell.length_c   1.000
_cell.angle_alpha   90.00
_cell.angle_beta   90.00
_cell.angle_gamma   90.00
#
_symmetry.space_group_name_H-M   'P 1'
#
loop_
_entity.id
_entity.type
_entity.pdbx_description
1 polymer ?
#
loop_
_entity_poly.entity_id
_entity_poly.type
_entity_poly.pdbx_seq_one_letter_code
_entity_poly.pdbx_strand_id
1 'polypeptide(L)'
;MTAGKLENRYRISICGLVENPKELSMANIKKLRKYRVAATLQCAGNRRTAMSKTRPVKGVGWDVSAIGNAVWGGAKLADVLELVGIPKFTEVTPSGGKHVEFVSVDMCKEEKGGPYKASIPLIHATNPGADVILAYEMNEEPLNRDHGYPLRVIVPGVIGARSVKWLDSINIVAEECQGFFMQRDYKMFPPSVNWENINWSTRRPQMDFPVQCVICSLEDVNTVKPGKITVCGYAVSGGGRGIERVDVSFDGGKTWVEASRHQETGTPYVADDSNDKWAWVLFTAEADVLENTEIVAKAVDTAGNIQPENVEAIWNLRGILNTSWHRVRVHVEHT
;
A
#
# COMPACT_ATOMS: atom_id res chain seq x y z
N MET A 1 -3.78 -9.07 30.29
CA MET A 1 -5.20 -8.66 30.12
C MET A 1 -5.79 -9.47 28.97
N THR A 2 -7.00 -10.02 29.10
CA THR A 2 -7.68 -10.70 27.97
C THR A 2 -8.10 -9.67 26.92
N ALA A 3 -8.19 -10.07 25.64
CA ALA A 3 -8.54 -9.18 24.52
C ALA A 3 -9.82 -8.37 24.81
N GLY A 4 -10.89 -9.03 25.24
CA GLY A 4 -12.17 -8.36 25.58
C GLY A 4 -12.10 -7.34 26.73
N LYS A 5 -11.15 -7.46 27.68
CA LYS A 5 -10.97 -6.45 28.74
C LYS A 5 -10.23 -5.21 28.25
N LEU A 6 -9.32 -5.35 27.29
CA LEU A 6 -8.60 -4.23 26.68
C LEU A 6 -9.55 -3.40 25.81
N GLU A 7 -10.36 -4.06 25.00
CA GLU A 7 -11.32 -3.43 24.09
C GLU A 7 -12.33 -2.52 24.80
N ASN A 8 -12.81 -2.95 25.97
CA ASN A 8 -13.77 -2.18 26.77
C ASN A 8 -13.20 -0.89 27.36
N ARG A 9 -11.88 -0.82 27.58
CA ARG A 9 -11.20 0.36 28.13
C ARG A 9 -10.58 1.26 27.06
N TYR A 10 -10.24 0.69 25.91
CA TYR A 10 -9.64 1.42 24.81
C TYR A 10 -10.58 2.53 24.30
N ARG A 11 -10.03 3.73 24.14
CA ARG A 11 -10.68 4.90 23.59
C ARG A 11 -9.73 5.51 22.57
N ILE A 12 -10.29 6.13 21.53
CA ILE A 12 -9.55 7.08 20.69
C ILE A 12 -10.08 8.49 20.90
N SER A 13 -9.20 9.48 20.79
CA SER A 13 -9.58 10.89 20.78
C SER A 13 -9.69 11.42 19.36
N ILE A 14 -10.75 12.17 19.06
CA ILE A 14 -10.88 12.97 17.84
C ILE A 14 -10.86 14.44 18.24
N CYS A 15 -9.80 15.15 17.89
CA CYS A 15 -9.57 16.52 18.35
C CYS A 15 -8.86 17.38 17.29
N GLY A 16 -8.28 18.51 17.72
CA GLY A 16 -7.66 19.50 16.84
C GLY A 16 -8.67 20.56 16.38
N LEU A 17 -8.64 20.93 15.10
CA LEU A 17 -9.44 21.98 14.47
C LEU A 17 -10.87 21.49 14.15
N VAL A 18 -11.56 21.02 15.20
CA VAL A 18 -12.94 20.52 15.19
C VAL A 18 -13.78 21.30 16.20
N GLU A 19 -15.07 21.48 15.91
CA GLU A 19 -16.00 22.17 16.81
C GLU A 19 -16.33 21.36 18.06
N ASN A 20 -16.47 20.04 17.90
CA ASN A 20 -16.91 19.14 18.95
C ASN A 20 -15.92 17.98 19.12
N PRO A 21 -14.80 18.17 19.85
CA PRO A 21 -13.88 17.09 20.17
C PRO A 21 -14.61 15.94 20.88
N LYS A 22 -14.27 14.69 20.55
CA LYS A 22 -14.93 13.51 21.11
C LYS A 22 -13.92 12.41 21.42
N GLU A 23 -14.17 11.69 22.51
CA GLU A 23 -13.58 10.37 22.73
C GLU A 23 -14.55 9.29 22.30
N LEU A 24 -14.07 8.31 21.53
CA LEU A 24 -14.88 7.18 21.06
C LEU A 24 -14.35 5.87 21.64
N SER A 25 -15.24 5.09 22.24
CA SER A 25 -14.97 3.69 22.58
C SER A 25 -15.10 2.77 21.36
N MET A 26 -14.53 1.57 21.43
CA MET A 26 -14.79 0.52 20.43
C MET A 26 -16.29 0.24 20.28
N ALA A 27 -17.06 0.31 21.37
CA ALA A 27 -18.51 0.16 21.31
C ALA A 27 -19.19 1.31 20.55
N ASN A 28 -18.66 2.54 20.61
CA ASN A 28 -19.17 3.64 19.80
C ASN A 28 -18.83 3.45 18.31
N ILE A 29 -17.60 3.04 18.01
CA ILE A 29 -17.15 2.82 16.63
C ILE A 29 -17.94 1.67 15.99
N LYS A 30 -18.12 0.55 16.69
CA LYS A 30 -18.88 -0.62 16.21
C LYS A 30 -20.39 -0.38 16.07
N LYS A 31 -20.93 0.71 16.63
CA LYS A 31 -22.33 1.12 16.41
C LYS A 31 -22.55 1.84 15.08
N LEU A 32 -21.49 2.36 14.46
CA LEU A 32 -21.57 2.93 13.12
C LEU A 32 -21.81 1.83 12.09
N ARG A 33 -22.27 2.22 10.89
CA ARG A 33 -22.43 1.28 9.79
C ARG A 33 -21.09 0.61 9.49
N LYS A 34 -21.07 -0.72 9.55
CA LYS A 34 -19.92 -1.53 9.15
C LYS A 34 -19.85 -1.60 7.62
N TYR A 35 -18.67 -1.35 7.08
CA TYR A 35 -18.33 -1.55 5.69
C TYR A 35 -17.26 -2.63 5.57
N ARG A 36 -17.18 -3.22 4.38
CA ARG A 36 -16.15 -4.19 3.99
C ARG A 36 -15.44 -3.62 2.79
N VAL A 37 -14.12 -3.54 2.85
CA VAL A 37 -13.29 -2.99 1.77
C VAL A 37 -12.17 -3.98 1.50
N ALA A 38 -12.17 -4.61 0.32
CA ALA A 38 -11.02 -5.36 -0.16
C ALA A 38 -9.94 -4.37 -0.58
N ALA A 39 -8.80 -4.34 0.13
CA ALA A 39 -7.72 -3.41 -0.17
C ALA A 39 -6.36 -4.04 0.05
N THR A 40 -5.48 -3.81 -0.92
CA THR A 40 -4.07 -4.22 -0.85
C THR A 40 -3.24 -3.15 -0.15
N LEU A 41 -2.47 -3.59 0.85
CA LEU A 41 -1.43 -2.76 1.47
C LEU A 41 -0.08 -3.12 0.87
N GLN A 42 0.50 -2.21 0.09
CA GLN A 42 1.87 -2.31 -0.39
C GLN A 42 2.80 -1.45 0.46
N CYS A 43 3.85 -2.04 1.03
CA CYS A 43 4.91 -1.28 1.67
C CYS A 43 5.67 -0.47 0.61
N ALA A 44 5.99 0.80 0.89
CA ALA A 44 6.81 1.61 0.00
C ALA A 44 8.20 0.99 -0.24
N GLY A 45 8.71 0.19 0.70
CA GLY A 45 9.97 -0.54 0.58
C GLY A 45 9.90 -1.87 -0.16
N ASN A 46 8.76 -2.25 -0.75
CA ASN A 46 8.64 -3.49 -1.51
C ASN A 46 9.72 -3.56 -2.62
N ARG A 47 10.34 -4.74 -2.78
CA ARG A 47 11.46 -5.00 -3.72
C ARG A 47 12.72 -4.17 -3.48
N ARG A 48 12.94 -3.64 -2.27
CA ARG A 48 14.15 -2.86 -1.91
C ARG A 48 15.44 -3.63 -2.14
N THR A 49 15.48 -4.92 -1.84
CA THR A 49 16.69 -5.73 -1.92
C THR A 49 17.26 -5.71 -3.34
N ALA A 50 16.42 -5.83 -4.36
CA ALA A 50 16.83 -5.74 -5.77
C ALA A 50 17.44 -4.37 -6.11
N MET A 51 16.87 -3.26 -5.62
CA MET A 51 17.47 -1.93 -5.82
C MET A 51 18.83 -1.79 -5.12
N SER A 52 18.98 -2.43 -3.95
CA SER A 52 20.25 -2.45 -3.22
C SER A 52 21.35 -3.25 -3.92
N LYS A 53 21.00 -4.22 -4.81
CA LYS A 53 21.97 -4.96 -5.63
C LYS A 53 22.68 -4.04 -6.64
N THR A 54 21.96 -3.06 -7.22
CA THR A 54 22.54 -2.06 -8.15
C THR A 54 23.41 -1.04 -7.41
N ARG A 55 22.90 -0.45 -6.33
CA ARG A 55 23.65 0.48 -5.49
C ARG A 55 23.08 0.45 -4.06
N PRO A 56 23.92 0.29 -3.01
CA PRO A 56 23.44 0.11 -1.64
C PRO A 56 22.50 1.21 -1.16
N VAL A 57 21.42 0.81 -0.48
CA VAL A 57 20.42 1.71 0.14
C VAL A 57 20.27 1.39 1.62
N LYS A 58 19.83 2.37 2.42
CA LYS A 58 19.55 2.14 3.85
C LYS A 58 18.08 1.80 4.07
N GLY A 59 17.81 0.62 4.61
CA GLY A 59 16.48 0.20 5.06
C GLY A 59 16.42 -1.32 5.26
N VAL A 60 15.33 -1.81 5.86
CA VAL A 60 15.05 -3.25 5.95
C VAL A 60 14.99 -3.84 4.54
N GLY A 61 15.73 -4.91 4.30
CA GLY A 61 15.70 -5.65 3.04
C GLY A 61 14.34 -6.30 2.85
N TRP A 62 13.66 -5.94 1.77
CA TRP A 62 12.42 -6.55 1.35
C TRP A 62 12.62 -7.10 -0.05
N ASP A 63 12.27 -8.36 -0.20
CA ASP A 63 12.16 -8.98 -1.51
C ASP A 63 10.80 -8.62 -2.13
N VAL A 64 10.14 -9.55 -2.82
CA VAL A 64 8.97 -9.26 -3.64
C VAL A 64 7.62 -9.27 -2.91
N SER A 65 7.63 -9.60 -1.61
CA SER A 65 6.41 -9.93 -0.84
C SER A 65 6.09 -8.93 0.27
N ALA A 66 6.59 -7.69 0.22
CA ALA A 66 6.18 -6.65 1.17
C ALA A 66 4.84 -6.01 0.78
N ILE A 67 3.86 -6.87 0.51
CA ILE A 67 2.52 -6.55 0.02
C ILE A 67 1.53 -7.64 0.49
N GLY A 68 0.28 -7.27 0.72
CA GLY A 68 -0.78 -8.24 0.97
C GLY A 68 -2.18 -7.65 0.77
N ASN A 69 -3.10 -8.50 0.31
CA ASN A 69 -4.51 -8.16 0.13
C ASN A 69 -5.37 -8.77 1.24
N ALA A 70 -6.34 -8.00 1.75
CA ALA A 70 -7.30 -8.47 2.74
C ALA A 70 -8.64 -7.74 2.61
N VAL A 71 -9.68 -8.33 3.18
CA VAL A 71 -10.98 -7.67 3.36
C VAL A 71 -11.00 -7.02 4.73
N TRP A 72 -11.03 -5.69 4.76
CA TRP A 72 -11.02 -4.90 5.99
C TRP A 72 -12.45 -4.56 6.41
N GLY A 73 -12.79 -4.88 7.66
CA GLY A 73 -14.11 -4.61 8.25
C GLY A 73 -14.03 -3.49 9.27
N GLY A 74 -14.89 -2.47 9.14
CA GLY A 74 -14.82 -1.29 10.01
C GLY A 74 -15.84 -0.20 9.72
N ALA A 75 -15.65 0.96 10.35
CA ALA A 75 -16.44 2.17 10.11
C ALA A 75 -15.71 3.10 9.15
N LYS A 76 -16.40 3.68 8.15
CA LYS A 76 -15.79 4.68 7.26
C LYS A 76 -15.34 5.90 8.06
N LEU A 77 -14.14 6.40 7.78
CA LEU A 77 -13.61 7.59 8.44
C LEU A 77 -14.51 8.81 8.21
N ALA A 78 -15.08 8.95 7.02
CA ALA A 78 -16.04 10.01 6.71
C ALA A 78 -17.26 9.99 7.67
N ASP A 79 -17.83 8.83 7.94
CA ASP A 79 -18.97 8.68 8.87
C ASP A 79 -18.55 9.00 10.33
N VAL A 80 -17.30 8.68 10.71
CA VAL A 80 -16.74 9.02 12.02
C VAL A 80 -16.52 10.54 12.16
N LEU A 81 -16.04 11.20 11.10
CA LEU A 81 -15.79 12.65 11.10
C LEU A 81 -17.10 13.47 11.11
N GLU A 82 -18.19 12.94 10.53
CA GLU A 82 -19.52 13.55 10.65
C GLU A 82 -19.97 13.64 12.13
N LEU A 83 -19.59 12.68 12.99
CA LEU A 83 -19.94 12.73 14.42
C LEU A 83 -19.35 13.93 15.16
N VAL A 84 -18.26 14.50 14.66
CA VAL A 84 -17.59 15.69 15.23
C VAL A 84 -17.90 16.97 14.43
N GLY A 85 -18.89 16.92 13.54
CA GLY A 85 -19.39 18.06 12.79
C GLY A 85 -18.63 18.37 11.50
N ILE A 86 -17.86 17.43 10.94
CA ILE A 86 -17.19 17.60 9.65
C ILE A 86 -18.00 16.87 8.56
N PRO A 87 -18.68 17.60 7.66
CA PRO A 87 -19.45 16.98 6.59
C PRO A 87 -18.58 16.19 5.60
N LYS A 88 -19.21 15.26 4.87
CA LYS A 88 -18.61 14.59 3.72
C LYS A 88 -18.15 15.60 2.67
N PHE A 89 -17.07 15.24 1.95
CA PHE A 89 -16.46 16.07 0.90
C PHE A 89 -15.92 17.43 1.38
N THR A 90 -15.63 17.57 2.67
CA THR A 90 -15.01 18.79 3.22
C THR A 90 -13.52 18.82 2.89
N GLU A 91 -13.07 19.89 2.25
CA GLU A 91 -11.64 20.15 1.99
C GLU A 91 -10.97 20.88 3.16
N VAL A 92 -11.68 21.82 3.79
CA VAL A 92 -11.19 22.64 4.89
C VAL A 92 -12.29 22.86 5.94
N THR A 93 -11.99 22.70 7.22
CA THR A 93 -12.94 23.04 8.30
C THR A 93 -13.04 24.55 8.50
N PRO A 94 -14.13 25.08 9.14
CA PRO A 94 -14.22 26.50 9.46
C PRO A 94 -13.04 27.02 10.31
N SER A 95 -12.44 26.15 11.13
CA SER A 95 -11.25 26.45 11.94
C SER A 95 -9.93 26.30 11.17
N GLY A 96 -9.96 26.06 9.85
CA GLY A 96 -8.79 26.00 9.00
C GLY A 96 -8.09 24.64 8.92
N GLY A 97 -8.72 23.55 9.39
CA GLY A 97 -8.16 22.21 9.31
C GLY A 97 -8.21 21.65 7.89
N LYS A 98 -7.09 21.15 7.36
CA LYS A 98 -6.94 20.66 5.97
C LYS A 98 -6.42 19.23 5.89
N HIS A 99 -5.97 18.67 7.01
CA HIS A 99 -5.40 17.32 7.08
C HIS A 99 -5.95 16.58 8.29
N VAL A 100 -5.95 15.25 8.20
CA VAL A 100 -6.26 14.33 9.29
C VAL A 100 -4.98 13.58 9.64
N GLU A 101 -4.43 13.87 10.82
CA GLU A 101 -3.31 13.14 11.40
C GLU A 101 -3.82 11.96 12.24
N PHE A 102 -3.17 10.82 12.06
CA PHE A 102 -3.40 9.60 12.81
C PHE A 102 -2.17 9.34 13.68
N VAL A 103 -2.40 9.21 14.98
CA VAL A 103 -1.36 8.96 15.98
C VAL A 103 -1.53 7.56 16.52
N SER A 104 -0.44 6.79 16.55
CA SER A 104 -0.38 5.45 17.14
C SER A 104 -0.09 5.51 18.65
N VAL A 105 -0.36 4.43 19.37
CA VAL A 105 0.11 4.24 20.77
C VAL A 105 1.54 3.69 20.86
N ASP A 106 2.13 3.25 19.75
CA ASP A 106 3.49 2.70 19.74
C ASP A 106 4.54 3.77 20.03
N MET A 107 5.79 3.35 20.23
CA MET A 107 6.90 4.24 20.58
C MET A 107 8.09 3.93 19.68
N CYS A 108 8.46 4.88 18.83
CA CYS A 108 9.49 4.73 17.80
C CYS A 108 10.80 5.43 18.21
N LYS A 109 11.95 4.81 17.91
CA LYS A 109 13.26 5.42 18.18
C LYS A 109 13.46 6.69 17.34
N GLU A 110 12.95 6.68 16.12
CA GLU A 110 12.99 7.77 15.14
C GLU A 110 12.26 9.02 15.62
N GLU A 111 11.23 8.83 16.45
CA GLU A 111 10.45 9.89 17.10
C GLU A 111 10.95 10.17 18.53
N LYS A 112 12.19 9.76 18.86
CA LYS A 112 12.81 9.90 20.19
C LYS A 112 11.97 9.30 21.31
N GLY A 113 11.36 8.15 21.04
CA GLY A 113 10.41 7.50 21.93
C GLY A 113 8.98 8.03 21.80
N GLY A 114 8.67 8.95 20.88
CA GLY A 114 7.30 9.33 20.54
C GLY A 114 6.61 8.36 19.57
N PRO A 115 5.33 8.59 19.26
CA PRO A 115 4.51 7.66 18.49
C PRO A 115 4.70 7.74 16.98
N TYR A 116 4.40 6.63 16.29
CA TYR A 116 4.22 6.63 14.85
C TYR A 116 3.06 7.55 14.45
N LYS A 117 3.28 8.41 13.46
CA LYS A 117 2.27 9.35 12.96
C LYS A 117 2.29 9.40 11.44
N ALA A 118 1.10 9.53 10.85
CA ALA A 118 0.92 9.85 9.44
C ALA A 118 -0.31 10.75 9.26
N SER A 119 -0.44 11.40 8.12
CA SER A 119 -1.67 12.14 7.79
C SER A 119 -2.11 11.95 6.36
N ILE A 120 -3.40 12.18 6.12
CA ILE A 120 -3.98 12.32 4.78
C ILE A 120 -4.67 13.69 4.64
N PRO A 121 -4.85 14.22 3.41
CA PRO A 121 -5.68 15.41 3.20
C PRO A 121 -7.11 15.20 3.70
N LEU A 122 -7.73 16.25 4.23
CA LEU A 122 -9.09 16.19 4.79
C LEU A 122 -10.10 15.76 3.73
N ILE A 123 -9.97 16.27 2.50
CA ILE A 123 -10.82 15.85 1.37
C ILE A 123 -10.75 14.36 1.08
N HIS A 124 -9.60 13.72 1.29
CA HIS A 124 -9.46 12.27 1.14
C HIS A 124 -10.19 11.56 2.28
N ALA A 125 -9.99 12.02 3.52
CA ALA A 125 -10.64 11.45 4.72
C ALA A 125 -12.18 11.58 4.71
N THR A 126 -12.71 12.67 4.17
CA THR A 126 -14.15 12.99 4.18
C THR A 126 -14.88 12.53 2.92
N ASN A 127 -14.18 12.03 1.90
CA ASN A 127 -14.78 11.46 0.70
C ASN A 127 -15.17 9.99 0.93
N PRO A 128 -16.48 9.65 0.94
CA PRO A 128 -16.91 8.27 1.14
C PRO A 128 -16.45 7.30 0.04
N GLY A 129 -16.18 7.79 -1.17
CA GLY A 129 -15.72 6.99 -2.31
C GLY A 129 -14.21 6.66 -2.31
N ALA A 130 -13.46 7.25 -1.36
CA ALA A 130 -12.06 6.90 -1.09
C ALA A 130 -11.92 5.72 -0.11
N ASP A 131 -13.03 5.27 0.50
CA ASP A 131 -13.11 4.09 1.35
C ASP A 131 -12.08 4.02 2.51
N VAL A 132 -11.63 5.17 3.01
CA VAL A 132 -10.80 5.24 4.22
C VAL A 132 -11.61 4.69 5.40
N ILE A 133 -11.08 3.68 6.08
CA ILE A 133 -11.82 2.92 7.10
C ILE A 133 -11.03 2.80 8.40
N LEU A 134 -11.72 3.00 9.52
CA LEU A 134 -11.25 2.58 10.84
C LEU A 134 -11.58 1.10 10.99
N ALA A 135 -10.62 0.26 10.62
CA ALA A 135 -10.77 -1.19 10.60
C ALA A 135 -10.56 -1.77 12.00
N TYR A 136 -11.47 -2.67 12.39
CA TYR A 136 -11.38 -3.51 13.59
C TYR A 136 -11.46 -5.01 13.27
N GLU A 137 -11.67 -5.36 12.00
CA GLU A 137 -11.60 -6.71 11.45
C GLU A 137 -10.72 -6.78 10.20
N MET A 138 -10.11 -7.95 9.99
CA MET A 138 -9.34 -8.31 8.80
C MET A 138 -9.68 -9.75 8.43
N ASN A 139 -10.19 -9.95 7.21
CA ASN A 139 -10.69 -11.24 6.73
C ASN A 139 -11.75 -11.83 7.67
N GLU A 140 -12.75 -11.01 8.02
CA GLU A 140 -13.91 -11.37 8.86
C GLU A 140 -13.60 -11.69 10.33
N GLU A 141 -12.32 -11.79 10.67
CA GLU A 141 -11.86 -12.00 12.03
C GLU A 141 -11.47 -10.67 12.70
N PRO A 142 -11.53 -10.57 14.04
CA PRO A 142 -10.96 -9.44 14.76
C PRO A 142 -9.50 -9.21 14.34
N LEU A 143 -9.09 -7.94 14.25
CA LEU A 143 -7.69 -7.63 14.00
C LEU A 143 -6.79 -8.38 14.98
N ASN A 144 -5.69 -8.93 14.48
CA ASN A 144 -4.65 -9.42 15.36
C ASN A 144 -3.72 -8.28 15.82
N ARG A 145 -2.85 -8.58 16.77
CA ARG A 145 -1.94 -7.58 17.35
C ARG A 145 -0.99 -7.00 16.31
N ASP A 146 -0.37 -7.81 15.47
CA ASP A 146 0.62 -7.35 14.48
C ASP A 146 0.02 -6.42 13.42
N HIS A 147 -1.27 -6.62 13.13
CA HIS A 147 -2.03 -5.84 12.18
C HIS A 147 -2.83 -4.71 12.80
N GLY A 148 -2.72 -4.44 14.11
CA GLY A 148 -3.21 -3.20 14.72
C GLY A 148 -4.40 -3.33 15.67
N TYR A 149 -4.66 -4.50 16.26
CA TYR A 149 -5.71 -4.65 17.28
C TYR A 149 -5.62 -3.59 18.39
N PRO A 150 -6.73 -2.96 18.82
CA PRO A 150 -8.11 -3.24 18.39
C PRO A 150 -8.58 -2.43 17.18
N LEU A 151 -7.82 -1.43 16.74
CA LEU A 151 -8.24 -0.50 15.71
C LEU A 151 -7.04 0.04 14.93
N ARG A 152 -7.19 0.10 13.61
CA ARG A 152 -6.24 0.75 12.70
C ARG A 152 -6.96 1.60 11.69
N VAL A 153 -6.20 2.47 11.02
CA VAL A 153 -6.63 3.07 9.76
C VAL A 153 -6.21 2.17 8.61
N ILE A 154 -7.07 2.07 7.60
CA ILE A 154 -6.73 1.61 6.26
C ILE A 154 -7.04 2.75 5.29
N VAL A 155 -6.04 3.13 4.49
CA VAL A 155 -6.13 4.15 3.45
C VAL A 155 -5.94 3.45 2.09
N PRO A 156 -7.02 3.03 1.41
CA PRO A 156 -6.92 2.31 0.15
C PRO A 156 -6.20 3.12 -0.95
N GLY A 157 -5.49 2.44 -1.85
CA GLY A 157 -4.76 3.08 -2.96
C GLY A 157 -3.55 3.94 -2.54
N VAL A 158 -3.18 3.93 -1.26
CA VAL A 158 -2.05 4.69 -0.70
C VAL A 158 -1.01 3.71 -0.14
N ILE A 159 0.26 4.10 -0.09
CA ILE A 159 1.31 3.27 0.49
C ILE A 159 0.96 2.85 1.92
N GLY A 160 1.33 1.62 2.29
CA GLY A 160 0.96 1.02 3.57
C GLY A 160 1.38 1.82 4.81
N ALA A 161 2.40 2.67 4.70
CA ALA A 161 2.87 3.57 5.76
C ALA A 161 1.76 4.50 6.29
N ARG A 162 0.77 4.90 5.47
CA ARG A 162 -0.29 5.83 5.90
C ARG A 162 -1.44 5.13 6.63
N SER A 163 -1.48 3.80 6.58
CA SER A 163 -2.47 2.97 7.28
C SER A 163 -2.00 2.70 8.72
N VAL A 164 -2.08 3.71 9.58
CA VAL A 164 -1.56 3.67 10.96
C VAL A 164 -2.23 2.56 11.79
N LYS A 165 -1.42 1.76 12.48
CA LYS A 165 -1.86 0.67 13.38
C LYS A 165 -1.95 1.17 14.82
N TRP A 166 -2.73 0.47 15.64
CA TRP A 166 -2.87 0.73 17.07
C TRP A 166 -3.21 2.20 17.35
N LEU A 167 -4.30 2.66 16.74
CA LEU A 167 -4.68 4.07 16.74
C LEU A 167 -4.85 4.60 18.18
N ASP A 168 -4.46 5.84 18.43
CA ASP A 168 -4.63 6.53 19.71
C ASP A 168 -5.54 7.74 19.52
N SER A 169 -5.20 8.56 18.53
CA SER A 169 -5.91 9.80 18.25
C SER A 169 -5.97 10.12 16.77
N ILE A 170 -7.01 10.87 16.41
CA ILE A 170 -7.28 11.44 15.10
C ILE A 170 -7.33 12.96 15.29
N ASN A 171 -6.33 13.65 14.77
CA ASN A 171 -6.17 15.09 14.94
C ASN A 171 -6.46 15.80 13.63
N ILE A 172 -7.42 16.73 13.63
CA ILE A 172 -7.65 17.62 12.49
C ILE A 172 -6.70 18.80 12.60
N VAL A 173 -5.85 18.98 11.60
CA VAL A 173 -4.73 19.93 11.65
C VAL A 173 -4.67 20.77 10.37
N ALA A 174 -4.12 21.98 10.48
CA ALA A 174 -4.07 22.94 9.38
C ALA A 174 -3.08 22.53 8.27
N GLU A 175 -1.99 21.88 8.68
CA GLU A 175 -0.89 21.48 7.80
C GLU A 175 -0.65 19.97 7.91
N GLU A 176 0.05 19.41 6.93
CA GLU A 176 0.47 18.01 6.94
C GLU A 176 1.20 17.63 8.24
N CYS A 177 1.04 16.39 8.69
CA CYS A 177 1.71 15.85 9.87
C CYS A 177 3.23 16.10 9.81
N GLN A 178 3.76 16.70 10.88
CA GLN A 178 5.17 17.06 11.01
C GLN A 178 6.03 15.91 11.58
N GLY A 179 5.45 14.72 11.76
CA GLY A 179 6.14 13.53 12.25
C GLY A 179 7.27 13.07 11.33
N PHE A 180 8.24 12.37 11.90
CA PHE A 180 9.43 11.86 11.23
C PHE A 180 9.08 11.06 9.98
N PHE A 181 8.12 10.15 10.06
CA PHE A 181 7.75 9.27 8.94
C PHE A 181 6.95 9.98 7.82
N MET A 182 6.50 11.22 8.03
CA MET A 182 5.96 12.06 6.95
C MET A 182 7.05 12.96 6.39
N GLN A 183 7.82 13.61 7.25
CA GLN A 183 8.74 14.68 6.82
C GLN A 183 10.13 14.19 6.43
N ARG A 184 10.62 13.12 7.06
CA ARG A 184 11.99 12.60 6.94
C ARG A 184 12.07 11.13 6.52
N ASP A 185 10.98 10.58 5.99
CA ASP A 185 10.96 9.26 5.35
C ASP A 185 9.86 9.19 4.29
N TYR A 186 9.80 8.07 3.56
CA TYR A 186 8.75 7.77 2.57
C TYR A 186 8.55 8.90 1.53
N LYS A 187 9.66 9.41 0.99
CA LYS A 187 9.71 10.40 -0.10
C LYS A 187 10.55 9.87 -1.25
N MET A 188 10.06 10.04 -2.48
CA MET A 188 10.74 9.57 -3.69
C MET A 188 11.73 10.64 -4.18
N PHE A 189 13.03 10.35 -4.10
CA PHE A 189 14.10 11.23 -4.58
C PHE A 189 14.65 10.75 -5.92
N PRO A 190 15.24 11.64 -6.75
CA PRO A 190 15.90 11.21 -7.97
C PRO A 190 17.24 10.50 -7.68
N PRO A 191 17.80 9.72 -8.64
CA PRO A 191 19.05 8.98 -8.45
C PRO A 191 20.29 9.83 -8.12
N SER A 192 20.27 11.13 -8.37
CA SER A 192 21.37 12.05 -8.06
C SER A 192 21.47 12.43 -6.57
N VAL A 193 20.44 12.15 -5.78
CA VAL A 193 20.43 12.48 -4.34
C VAL A 193 21.03 11.35 -3.51
N ASN A 194 21.92 11.71 -2.59
CA ASN A 194 22.59 10.83 -1.64
C ASN A 194 22.47 11.38 -0.21
N TRP A 195 23.11 10.73 0.76
CA TRP A 195 23.01 11.14 2.18
C TRP A 195 23.71 12.45 2.52
N GLU A 196 24.62 12.93 1.67
CA GLU A 196 25.38 14.16 1.88
C GLU A 196 24.63 15.39 1.34
N ASN A 197 23.83 15.22 0.29
CA ASN A 197 23.12 16.31 -0.38
C ASN A 197 21.58 16.26 -0.23
N ILE A 198 21.05 15.31 0.55
CA ILE A 198 19.61 15.17 0.74
C ILE A 198 18.98 16.41 1.37
N ASN A 199 17.94 16.92 0.72
CA ASN A 199 17.04 17.92 1.29
C ASN A 199 15.59 17.41 1.26
N TRP A 200 15.07 17.06 2.44
CA TRP A 200 13.75 16.46 2.62
C TRP A 200 12.58 17.33 2.18
N SER A 201 12.71 18.66 2.18
CA SER A 201 11.63 19.57 1.79
C SER A 201 11.45 19.68 0.27
N THR A 202 12.42 19.21 -0.52
CA THR A 202 12.34 19.23 -2.00
C THR A 202 11.35 18.20 -2.56
N ARG A 203 10.88 17.27 -1.72
CA ARG A 203 9.93 16.23 -2.09
C ARG A 203 8.73 16.25 -1.16
N ARG A 204 7.57 15.92 -1.72
CA ARG A 204 6.34 15.69 -0.97
C ARG A 204 6.33 14.27 -0.41
N PRO A 205 5.63 14.01 0.71
CA PRO A 205 5.43 12.64 1.18
C PRO A 205 4.73 11.80 0.13
N GLN A 206 5.20 10.56 -0.03
CA GLN A 206 4.56 9.62 -0.93
C GLN A 206 3.20 9.21 -0.34
N MET A 207 2.15 9.35 -1.15
CA MET A 207 0.79 8.93 -0.82
C MET A 207 0.40 7.77 -1.74
N ASP A 208 -0.12 8.07 -2.92
CA ASP A 208 -0.34 7.11 -4.02
C ASP A 208 0.96 6.36 -4.38
N PHE A 209 0.87 5.21 -5.06
CA PHE A 209 2.02 4.47 -5.58
C PHE A 209 1.82 4.06 -7.05
N PRO A 210 2.90 4.01 -7.85
CA PRO A 210 2.81 3.67 -9.27
C PRO A 210 2.48 2.19 -9.47
N VAL A 211 2.11 1.85 -10.71
CA VAL A 211 1.89 0.46 -11.15
C VAL A 211 3.09 -0.43 -10.80
N GLN A 212 2.80 -1.61 -10.26
CA GLN A 212 3.74 -2.66 -9.86
C GLN A 212 3.28 -3.99 -10.43
N CYS A 213 4.22 -4.84 -10.85
CA CYS A 213 3.99 -6.21 -11.30
C CYS A 213 5.17 -7.10 -10.93
N VAL A 214 4.87 -8.31 -10.45
CA VAL A 214 5.86 -9.25 -9.92
C VAL A 214 5.43 -10.69 -10.18
N ILE A 215 6.33 -11.48 -10.77
CA ILE A 215 6.29 -12.94 -10.78
C ILE A 215 6.52 -13.52 -9.38
N CYS A 216 5.68 -14.47 -8.94
CA CYS A 216 5.75 -15.12 -7.64
C CYS A 216 5.81 -16.66 -7.69
N SER A 217 5.48 -17.28 -8.83
CA SER A 217 5.51 -18.75 -8.97
C SER A 217 6.91 -19.34 -9.17
N LEU A 218 7.93 -18.48 -9.27
CA LEU A 218 9.32 -18.79 -9.55
C LEU A 218 10.21 -17.92 -8.65
N GLU A 219 11.32 -18.49 -8.19
CA GLU A 219 12.39 -17.75 -7.49
C GLU A 219 13.18 -16.84 -8.46
N ASP A 220 14.12 -16.05 -7.96
CA ASP A 220 15.03 -15.23 -8.80
C ASP A 220 15.79 -16.10 -9.83
N VAL A 221 16.12 -17.34 -9.45
CA VAL A 221 16.81 -18.34 -10.29
C VAL A 221 16.15 -19.70 -10.06
N ASN A 222 15.71 -20.35 -11.15
CA ASN A 222 15.09 -21.68 -11.10
C ASN A 222 15.73 -22.60 -12.12
N THR A 223 15.63 -23.90 -11.85
CA THR A 223 15.95 -24.95 -12.81
C THR A 223 14.67 -25.71 -13.15
N VAL A 224 14.36 -25.86 -14.44
CA VAL A 224 13.15 -26.52 -14.94
C VAL A 224 13.50 -27.55 -16.01
N LYS A 225 12.60 -28.51 -16.22
CA LYS A 225 12.65 -29.40 -17.39
C LYS A 225 12.14 -28.65 -18.62
N PRO A 226 12.63 -28.98 -19.83
CA PRO A 226 12.10 -28.40 -21.06
C PRO A 226 10.60 -28.72 -21.19
N GLY A 227 9.81 -27.71 -21.53
CA GLY A 227 8.37 -27.86 -21.78
C GLY A 227 7.55 -26.66 -21.30
N LYS A 228 6.25 -26.88 -21.16
CA LYS A 228 5.29 -25.85 -20.78
C LYS A 228 5.46 -25.46 -19.32
N ILE A 229 5.63 -24.17 -19.06
CA ILE A 229 5.67 -23.60 -17.71
C ILE A 229 4.52 -22.62 -17.50
N THR A 230 4.03 -22.54 -16.27
CA THR A 230 3.01 -21.59 -15.83
C THR A 230 3.65 -20.55 -14.92
N VAL A 231 3.51 -19.28 -15.27
CA VAL A 231 4.03 -18.13 -14.55
C VAL A 231 2.88 -17.38 -13.92
N CYS A 232 2.88 -17.26 -12.59
CA CYS A 232 1.86 -16.54 -11.83
C CYS A 232 2.48 -15.43 -11.00
N GLY A 233 1.68 -14.41 -10.69
CA GLY A 233 2.12 -13.29 -9.88
C GLY A 233 1.01 -12.30 -9.56
N TYR A 234 1.40 -11.12 -9.09
CA TYR A 234 0.47 -10.02 -8.81
C TYR A 234 0.83 -8.76 -9.60
N ALA A 235 -0.18 -7.94 -9.84
CA ALA A 235 -0.06 -6.57 -10.31
C ALA A 235 -0.98 -5.65 -9.48
N VAL A 236 -0.55 -4.41 -9.24
CA VAL A 236 -1.34 -3.42 -8.47
C VAL A 236 -0.95 -2.01 -8.86
N SER A 237 -1.88 -1.07 -8.83
CA SER A 237 -1.60 0.38 -8.91
C SER A 237 -2.31 1.07 -7.75
N GLY A 238 -1.74 2.17 -7.26
CA GLY A 238 -2.38 2.99 -6.23
C GLY A 238 -3.54 3.81 -6.80
N GLY A 239 -4.11 4.69 -5.97
CA GLY A 239 -5.15 5.64 -6.38
C GLY A 239 -6.45 5.01 -6.90
N GLY A 240 -6.61 3.69 -6.78
CA GLY A 240 -7.81 2.97 -7.22
C GLY A 240 -7.81 2.67 -8.72
N ARG A 241 -6.65 2.74 -9.38
CA ARG A 241 -6.50 2.42 -10.80
C ARG A 241 -6.42 0.91 -10.98
N GLY A 242 -7.31 0.34 -11.78
CA GLY A 242 -7.24 -1.06 -12.17
C GLY A 242 -6.00 -1.38 -13.02
N ILE A 243 -5.69 -2.67 -13.14
CA ILE A 243 -4.66 -3.15 -14.07
C ILE A 243 -5.32 -3.48 -15.39
N GLU A 244 -5.00 -2.72 -16.44
CA GLU A 244 -5.55 -2.88 -17.79
C GLU A 244 -4.84 -3.96 -18.59
N ARG A 245 -3.55 -4.22 -18.32
CA ARG A 245 -2.82 -5.30 -18.98
C ARG A 245 -1.64 -5.79 -18.14
N VAL A 246 -1.33 -7.08 -18.24
CA VAL A 246 -0.06 -7.65 -17.78
C VAL A 246 0.60 -8.34 -18.97
N ASP A 247 1.83 -7.93 -19.27
CA ASP A 247 2.64 -8.48 -20.36
C ASP A 247 3.73 -9.36 -19.74
N VAL A 248 3.84 -10.62 -20.18
CA VAL A 248 4.89 -11.56 -19.79
C VAL A 248 5.71 -11.93 -21.00
N SER A 249 7.02 -11.75 -20.89
CA SER A 249 8.01 -12.13 -21.89
C SER A 249 8.73 -13.39 -21.43
N PHE A 250 8.98 -14.31 -22.37
CA PHE A 250 9.77 -15.53 -22.14
C PHE A 250 11.12 -15.51 -22.88
N ASP A 251 11.57 -14.35 -23.37
CA ASP A 251 12.81 -14.16 -24.14
C ASP A 251 13.64 -12.93 -23.71
N GLY A 252 13.52 -12.52 -22.45
CA GLY A 252 14.26 -11.38 -21.88
C GLY A 252 13.70 -9.99 -22.20
N GLY A 253 12.48 -9.90 -22.73
CA GLY A 253 11.73 -8.66 -22.96
C GLY A 253 11.62 -8.28 -24.43
N LYS A 254 11.90 -9.21 -25.36
CA LYS A 254 11.87 -8.94 -26.81
C LYS A 254 10.46 -9.14 -27.37
N THR A 255 9.76 -10.19 -26.94
CA THR A 255 8.37 -10.47 -27.31
C THR A 255 7.50 -10.64 -26.08
N TRP A 256 6.20 -10.37 -26.21
CA TRP A 256 5.28 -10.30 -25.08
C TRP A 256 4.02 -11.10 -25.36
N VAL A 257 3.60 -11.88 -24.36
CA VAL A 257 2.32 -12.55 -24.30
C VAL A 257 1.48 -11.86 -23.24
N GLU A 258 0.23 -11.53 -23.57
CA GLU A 258 -0.70 -10.99 -22.57
C GLU A 258 -1.09 -12.09 -21.58
N ALA A 259 -0.90 -11.83 -20.29
CA ALA A 259 -1.31 -12.74 -19.23
C ALA A 259 -2.81 -12.60 -18.96
N SER A 260 -3.44 -13.72 -18.60
CA SER A 260 -4.76 -13.71 -17.99
C SER A 260 -4.71 -12.99 -16.64
N ARG A 261 -5.79 -12.30 -16.27
CA ARG A 261 -5.92 -11.48 -15.06
C ARG A 261 -7.18 -11.85 -14.29
N HIS A 262 -7.11 -11.92 -12.96
CA HIS A 262 -8.26 -12.22 -12.12
C HIS A 262 -8.15 -11.59 -10.72
N GLN A 263 -9.29 -11.41 -10.06
CA GLN A 263 -9.39 -11.06 -8.64
C GLN A 263 -10.16 -12.16 -7.90
N GLU A 264 -11.50 -12.08 -7.91
CA GLU A 264 -12.36 -13.13 -7.35
C GLU A 264 -12.50 -14.31 -8.32
N THR A 265 -12.40 -15.53 -7.79
CA THR A 265 -12.55 -16.75 -8.58
C THR A 265 -13.95 -16.87 -9.18
N GLY A 266 -14.02 -17.10 -10.49
CA GLY A 266 -15.28 -17.27 -11.21
C GLY A 266 -15.93 -15.97 -11.67
N THR A 267 -15.38 -14.81 -11.31
CA THR A 267 -15.85 -13.50 -11.76
C THR A 267 -14.89 -12.95 -12.83
N PRO A 268 -15.37 -12.64 -14.05
CA PRO A 268 -14.55 -11.98 -15.05
C PRO A 268 -14.00 -10.65 -14.53
N TYR A 269 -12.70 -10.44 -14.70
CA TYR A 269 -12.08 -9.17 -14.34
C TYR A 269 -12.10 -8.21 -15.54
N VAL A 270 -12.64 -7.01 -15.31
CA VAL A 270 -12.59 -5.86 -16.23
C VAL A 270 -12.02 -4.69 -15.44
N ALA A 271 -10.99 -4.05 -15.99
CA ALA A 271 -10.36 -2.93 -15.30
C ALA A 271 -11.36 -1.75 -15.21
N ASP A 272 -11.47 -1.16 -14.02
CA ASP A 272 -12.40 -0.08 -13.64
C ASP A 272 -13.90 -0.41 -13.48
N ASP A 273 -14.36 -1.64 -13.80
CA ASP A 273 -15.72 -2.11 -13.47
C ASP A 273 -15.76 -3.03 -12.22
N SER A 274 -14.59 -3.27 -11.59
CA SER A 274 -14.52 -4.15 -10.43
C SER A 274 -14.87 -3.44 -9.12
N ASN A 275 -15.65 -4.13 -8.27
CA ASN A 275 -15.96 -3.68 -6.91
C ASN A 275 -14.70 -3.58 -6.03
N ASP A 276 -13.61 -4.22 -6.43
CA ASP A 276 -12.35 -4.35 -5.68
C ASP A 276 -11.22 -3.51 -6.30
N LYS A 277 -11.53 -2.28 -6.73
CA LYS A 277 -10.57 -1.32 -7.31
C LYS A 277 -9.34 -1.01 -6.45
N TRP A 278 -9.37 -1.36 -5.16
CA TRP A 278 -8.26 -1.18 -4.22
C TRP A 278 -7.43 -2.45 -4.00
N ALA A 279 -7.85 -3.58 -4.54
CA ALA A 279 -7.16 -4.85 -4.45
C ALA A 279 -6.18 -5.03 -5.61
N TRP A 280 -5.15 -5.84 -5.40
CA TRP A 280 -4.30 -6.32 -6.48
C TRP A 280 -5.10 -7.13 -7.52
N VAL A 281 -4.44 -7.41 -8.63
CA VAL A 281 -4.91 -8.32 -9.67
C VAL A 281 -3.88 -9.43 -9.78
N LEU A 282 -4.32 -10.67 -9.70
CA LEU A 282 -3.46 -11.82 -9.91
C LEU A 282 -3.37 -12.10 -11.41
N PHE A 283 -2.21 -12.54 -11.88
CA PHE A 283 -2.02 -12.88 -13.28
C PHE A 283 -1.45 -14.27 -13.48
N THR A 284 -1.73 -14.85 -14.65
CA THR A 284 -1.20 -16.14 -15.09
C THR A 284 -0.88 -16.10 -16.58
N ALA A 285 0.32 -16.53 -16.96
CA ALA A 285 0.76 -16.72 -18.33
C ALA A 285 1.43 -18.09 -18.50
N GLU A 286 1.34 -18.67 -19.69
CA GLU A 286 1.95 -19.97 -19.99
C GLU A 286 2.70 -19.91 -21.31
N ALA A 287 3.85 -20.56 -21.38
CA ALA A 287 4.61 -20.75 -22.61
C ALA A 287 5.50 -21.98 -22.51
N ASP A 288 5.93 -22.50 -23.67
CA ASP A 288 6.96 -23.51 -23.75
C ASP A 288 8.34 -22.87 -23.57
N VAL A 289 9.11 -23.37 -22.60
CA VAL A 289 10.51 -22.99 -22.36
C VAL A 289 11.38 -24.20 -22.63
N LEU A 290 12.13 -24.15 -23.73
CA LEU A 290 12.98 -25.23 -24.22
C LEU A 290 14.47 -24.97 -23.99
N GLU A 291 14.86 -23.73 -23.74
CA GLU A 291 16.24 -23.30 -23.55
C GLU A 291 16.32 -22.33 -22.35
N ASN A 292 17.54 -22.11 -21.84
CA ASN A 292 17.78 -21.11 -20.80
C ASN A 292 17.23 -19.74 -21.23
N THR A 293 16.44 -19.12 -20.35
CA THR A 293 15.82 -17.83 -20.66
C THR A 293 15.66 -16.95 -19.42
N GLU A 294 15.32 -15.68 -19.67
CA GLU A 294 14.87 -14.74 -18.66
C GLU A 294 13.38 -14.44 -18.89
N ILE A 295 12.57 -14.66 -17.85
CA ILE A 295 11.15 -14.35 -17.86
C ILE A 295 10.96 -12.99 -17.24
N VAL A 296 10.22 -12.12 -17.93
CA VAL A 296 10.03 -10.72 -17.54
C VAL A 296 8.54 -10.42 -17.44
N ALA A 297 8.10 -9.76 -16.38
CA ALA A 297 6.72 -9.30 -16.24
C ALA A 297 6.63 -7.79 -16.02
N LYS A 298 5.64 -7.17 -16.67
CA LYS A 298 5.28 -5.76 -16.50
C LYS A 298 3.77 -5.56 -16.61
N ALA A 299 3.24 -4.55 -15.95
CA ALA A 299 1.82 -4.17 -16.03
C ALA A 299 1.60 -2.76 -16.58
N VAL A 300 0.39 -2.54 -17.07
CA VAL A 300 -0.16 -1.25 -17.48
C VAL A 300 -1.45 -1.02 -16.67
N ASP A 301 -1.58 0.14 -16.02
CA ASP A 301 -2.82 0.49 -15.32
C ASP A 301 -3.83 1.19 -16.23
N THR A 302 -5.06 1.40 -15.76
CA THR A 302 -6.15 1.99 -16.56
C THR A 302 -5.90 3.43 -17.01
N ALA A 303 -4.93 4.12 -16.41
CA ALA A 303 -4.49 5.44 -16.85
C ALA A 303 -3.33 5.39 -17.87
N GLY A 304 -2.92 4.19 -18.31
CA GLY A 304 -1.81 4.00 -19.24
C GLY A 304 -0.43 4.16 -18.61
N ASN A 305 -0.31 4.18 -17.28
CA ASN A 305 0.99 4.20 -16.63
C ASN A 305 1.70 2.87 -16.86
N ILE A 306 3.02 2.94 -17.04
CA ILE A 306 3.88 1.77 -17.27
C ILE A 306 4.98 1.68 -16.22
N GLN A 307 5.51 0.47 -16.04
CA GLN A 307 6.69 0.24 -15.23
C GLN A 307 7.98 0.61 -15.98
N PRO A 308 8.98 1.21 -15.31
CA PRO A 308 10.30 1.43 -15.88
C PRO A 308 11.00 0.09 -16.13
N GLU A 309 11.80 0.01 -17.20
CA GLU A 309 12.56 -1.19 -17.50
C GLU A 309 13.68 -1.45 -16.49
N ASN A 310 14.42 -0.40 -16.15
CA ASN A 310 15.67 -0.48 -15.40
C ASN A 310 15.56 0.20 -14.03
N VAL A 311 16.12 -0.45 -13.01
CA VAL A 311 16.07 0.06 -11.64
C VAL A 311 16.93 1.31 -11.46
N GLU A 312 17.95 1.50 -12.28
CA GLU A 312 18.85 2.65 -12.30
C GLU A 312 18.08 3.96 -12.55
N ALA A 313 17.07 3.92 -13.42
CA ALA A 313 16.24 5.07 -13.75
C ALA A 313 15.40 5.57 -12.56
N ILE A 314 15.11 4.68 -11.60
CA ILE A 314 14.27 4.95 -10.43
C ILE A 314 15.00 4.73 -9.11
N TRP A 315 16.32 4.51 -9.13
CA TRP A 315 17.08 4.32 -7.90
C TRP A 315 16.89 5.52 -7.00
N ASN A 316 16.72 5.28 -5.70
CA ASN A 316 16.68 6.34 -4.70
C ASN A 316 17.30 5.87 -3.38
N LEU A 317 17.85 6.81 -2.62
CA LEU A 317 18.63 6.54 -1.40
C LEU A 317 17.86 5.79 -0.30
N ARG A 318 16.52 5.84 -0.32
CA ARG A 318 15.63 5.14 0.63
C ARG A 318 15.23 3.74 0.16
N GLY A 319 15.56 3.39 -1.07
CA GLY A 319 15.20 2.10 -1.65
C GLY A 319 13.69 1.87 -1.63
N ILE A 320 12.89 2.88 -1.98
CA ILE A 320 11.43 2.78 -2.05
C ILE A 320 10.93 2.74 -3.49
N LEU A 321 9.72 2.23 -3.69
CA LEU A 321 9.01 2.22 -4.98
C LEU A 321 9.81 1.55 -6.11
N ASN A 322 10.50 0.45 -5.81
CA ASN A 322 11.11 -0.35 -6.86
C ASN A 322 10.02 -1.02 -7.70
N THR A 323 9.73 -0.42 -8.84
CA THR A 323 8.71 -0.85 -9.80
C THR A 323 9.34 -1.24 -11.14
N SER A 324 10.65 -1.49 -11.18
CA SER A 324 11.31 -1.97 -12.40
C SER A 324 10.65 -3.27 -12.88
N TRP A 325 10.75 -3.61 -14.16
CA TRP A 325 10.28 -4.92 -14.64
C TRP A 325 10.87 -6.04 -13.78
N HIS A 326 10.03 -6.99 -13.36
CA HIS A 326 10.50 -8.14 -12.58
C HIS A 326 11.07 -9.17 -13.54
N ARG A 327 12.31 -9.60 -13.30
CA ARG A 327 13.07 -10.51 -14.16
C ARG A 327 13.47 -11.73 -13.33
N VAL A 328 13.13 -12.93 -13.79
CA VAL A 328 13.54 -14.20 -13.17
C VAL A 328 14.30 -15.04 -14.19
N ARG A 329 15.36 -15.70 -13.75
CA ARG A 329 16.19 -16.55 -14.62
C ARG A 329 15.75 -18.00 -14.52
N VAL A 330 15.63 -18.64 -15.68
CA VAL A 330 15.25 -20.04 -15.79
C VAL A 330 16.34 -20.79 -16.54
N HIS A 331 16.90 -21.80 -15.87
CA HIS A 331 17.83 -22.76 -16.44
C HIS A 331 17.07 -24.02 -16.84
N VAL A 332 17.28 -24.48 -18.07
CA VAL A 332 16.67 -25.71 -18.59
C VAL A 332 17.69 -26.83 -18.49
N GLU A 333 17.35 -27.87 -17.73
CA GLU A 333 18.15 -29.08 -17.64
C GLU A 333 17.72 -30.08 -18.72
N HIS A 334 18.61 -30.31 -19.67
CA HIS A 334 18.51 -31.42 -20.61
C HIS A 334 19.11 -32.66 -19.95
N THR A 335 18.27 -33.65 -19.65
CA THR A 335 18.69 -35.01 -19.30
C THR A 335 19.35 -35.70 -20.48
#